data_AF-A0A7L3QIF7-F1
#
_entry.id   AF-A0A7L3QIF7-F1
#
_cell.length_a   1.000
_cell.length_b   1.000
_cell.length_c   1.000
_cell.angle_alpha   90.00
_cell.angle_beta   90.00
_cell.angle_gamma   90.00
#
_symmetry.space_group_name_H-M   'P 1'
#
loop_
_entity.id
_entity.type
_entity.pdbx_description
1 polymer ?
#
loop_
_entity_poly.entity_id
_entity_poly.type
_entity_poly.pdbx_seq_one_letter_code
_entity_poly.pdbx_strand_id
1 'polypeptide(L)'
;VIVLQKYFRRWHAINLVQNLKEQKRLRLELEAQEELRKKREKEDKLRREYEKKLNPKTKEDFELLYHDLELWMQEETERIKRTLTGAERKAALCALLEEETQLIACIGMHKLHANVENQQKAILHLLGKCAQPRRWKAYDGKITELDTLNSLRGKELLEIYHSISTKDIPKDERTSVLLTLKCTMKEHECKLTQEIVALIDREVDLMSREVKECNLEGLRKRICTLFLQYIKIPEYNPGVAGLLKVPQDPLKLYKNVYFCHSCEKYLAPSEFLIPANSRTIGRCRSCYQLDNEARQREAYLKYRLILEYLRKSEVEYQDDSKIVFLVQLPDLQYLIENIWNSQSALSACSDLYDLVMVRWDKQYEWSPWNTILLTKEEADAHLKVCNLQKTYETPFIYRIEQRHIRAKNYFAQIPAMSSFLHRSNNQANANSYK
;
A
#
# COMPACT_ATOMS: atom_id res chain seq x y z
N VAL A 1 -71.06 -1.40 26.38
CA VAL A 1 -69.65 -1.79 26.65
C VAL A 1 -69.09 -2.76 25.60
N ILE A 2 -69.71 -3.92 25.35
CA ILE A 2 -69.20 -4.94 24.39
C ILE A 2 -69.08 -4.41 22.95
N VAL A 3 -70.06 -3.61 22.49
CA VAL A 3 -70.05 -3.01 21.13
C VAL A 3 -68.86 -2.07 20.96
N LEU A 4 -68.61 -1.17 21.93
CA LEU A 4 -67.45 -0.25 21.92
C LEU A 4 -66.12 -1.01 21.92
N GLN A 5 -65.99 -2.07 22.72
CA GLN A 5 -64.80 -2.92 22.74
C GLN A 5 -64.56 -3.63 21.39
N LYS A 6 -65.62 -4.06 20.69
CA LYS A 6 -65.53 -4.65 19.35
C LYS A 6 -64.99 -3.65 18.32
N TYR A 7 -65.52 -2.42 18.31
CA TYR A 7 -65.04 -1.38 17.39
C TYR A 7 -63.62 -0.93 17.73
N PHE A 8 -63.25 -0.82 19.00
CA PHE A 8 -61.89 -0.49 19.43
C PHE A 8 -60.88 -1.57 19.02
N ARG A 9 -61.18 -2.85 19.24
CA ARG A 9 -60.31 -3.96 18.80
C ARG A 9 -60.12 -3.96 17.28
N ARG A 10 -61.19 -3.68 16.51
CA ARG A 10 -61.12 -3.55 15.05
C ARG A 10 -60.23 -2.37 14.63
N TRP A 11 -60.42 -1.19 15.23
CA TRP A 11 -59.60 -0.01 14.97
C TRP A 11 -58.13 -0.26 15.29
N HIS A 12 -57.84 -0.84 16.46
CA HIS A 12 -56.49 -1.19 16.88
C HIS A 12 -55.82 -2.19 15.93
N ALA A 13 -56.55 -3.23 15.49
CA ALA A 13 -56.03 -4.19 14.51
C ALA A 13 -55.74 -3.54 13.15
N ILE A 14 -56.61 -2.64 12.68
CA ILE A 14 -56.38 -1.88 11.44
C ILE A 14 -55.12 -1.01 11.57
N ASN A 15 -54.98 -0.29 12.67
CA ASN A 15 -53.84 0.60 12.90
C ASN A 15 -52.52 -0.20 13.05
N LEU A 16 -52.55 -1.35 13.73
CA LEU A 16 -51.41 -2.27 13.82
C LEU A 16 -51.00 -2.80 12.45
N VAL A 17 -51.95 -3.23 11.63
CA VAL A 17 -51.67 -3.73 10.27
C VAL A 17 -51.15 -2.60 9.37
N GLN A 18 -51.66 -1.38 9.50
CA GLN A 18 -51.15 -0.22 8.77
C GLN A 18 -49.69 0.08 9.16
N ASN A 19 -49.38 0.10 10.46
CA ASN A 19 -48.01 0.29 10.96
C ASN A 19 -47.08 -0.82 10.46
N LEU A 20 -47.49 -2.09 10.52
CA LEU A 20 -46.69 -3.21 10.00
C LEU A 20 -46.46 -3.13 8.49
N LYS A 21 -47.45 -2.66 7.71
CA LYS A 21 -47.29 -2.42 6.27
C LYS A 21 -46.30 -1.31 5.98
N GLU A 22 -46.34 -0.23 6.76
CA GLU A 22 -45.42 0.90 6.63
C GLU A 22 -43.99 0.51 7.01
N GLN A 23 -43.82 -0.23 8.12
CA GLN A 23 -42.53 -0.82 8.50
C GLN A 23 -41.99 -1.76 7.42
N LYS A 24 -42.84 -2.62 6.85
CA LYS A 24 -42.43 -3.49 5.73
C LYS A 24 -42.02 -2.68 4.50
N ARG A 25 -42.75 -1.62 4.15
CA ARG A 25 -42.44 -0.74 3.02
C ARG A 25 -41.07 -0.06 3.22
N LEU A 26 -40.86 0.56 4.37
CA LEU A 26 -39.59 1.21 4.73
C LEU A 26 -38.42 0.22 4.69
N ARG A 27 -38.61 -0.99 5.22
CA ARG A 27 -37.60 -2.04 5.17
C ARG A 27 -37.23 -2.42 3.74
N LEU A 28 -38.23 -2.65 2.87
CA LEU A 28 -38.00 -2.99 1.47
C LEU A 28 -37.33 -1.85 0.69
N GLU A 29 -37.69 -0.59 0.98
CA GLU A 29 -37.04 0.58 0.39
C GLU A 29 -35.57 0.69 0.80
N LEU A 30 -35.26 0.45 2.08
CA LEU A 30 -33.88 0.42 2.57
C LEU A 30 -33.08 -0.73 1.94
N GLU A 31 -33.64 -1.94 1.88
CA GLU A 31 -33.02 -3.10 1.22
C GLU A 31 -32.75 -2.80 -0.26
N ALA A 32 -33.69 -2.18 -0.98
CA ALA A 32 -33.52 -1.80 -2.39
C ALA A 32 -32.46 -0.70 -2.58
N GLN A 33 -32.43 0.31 -1.70
CA GLN A 33 -31.40 1.36 -1.73
C GLN A 33 -30.01 0.81 -1.45
N GLU A 34 -29.90 -0.13 -0.50
CA GLU A 34 -28.65 -0.79 -0.16
C GLU A 34 -28.14 -1.67 -1.31
N GLU A 35 -29.02 -2.43 -1.96
CA GLU A 35 -28.68 -3.19 -3.17
C GLU A 35 -28.22 -2.29 -4.32
N LEU A 36 -28.88 -1.14 -4.52
CA LEU A 36 -28.45 -0.17 -5.53
C LEU A 36 -27.08 0.43 -5.18
N ARG A 37 -26.83 0.74 -3.90
CA ARG A 37 -25.53 1.21 -3.42
C ARG A 37 -24.44 0.18 -3.71
N LYS A 38 -24.67 -1.10 -3.39
CA LYS A 38 -23.73 -2.20 -3.68
C LYS A 38 -23.44 -2.33 -5.17
N LYS A 39 -24.47 -2.24 -6.03
CA LYS A 39 -24.27 -2.27 -7.49
C LYS A 39 -23.38 -1.13 -7.97
N ARG A 40 -23.67 0.11 -7.55
CA ARG A 40 -22.85 1.28 -7.89
C ARG A 40 -21.41 1.14 -7.38
N GLU A 41 -21.23 0.69 -6.14
CA GLU A 41 -19.88 0.45 -5.60
C GLU A 41 -19.11 -0.62 -6.38
N LYS A 42 -19.77 -1.68 -6.84
CA LYS A 42 -19.16 -2.72 -7.69
C LYS A 42 -18.78 -2.15 -9.07
N GLU A 43 -19.67 -1.37 -9.69
CA GLU A 43 -19.42 -0.71 -10.97
C GLU A 43 -18.27 0.30 -10.88
N ASP A 44 -18.23 1.13 -9.84
CA ASP A 44 -17.17 2.10 -9.60
C ASP A 44 -15.82 1.41 -9.35
N LYS A 45 -15.82 0.26 -8.66
CA LYS A 45 -14.62 -0.56 -8.46
C LYS A 45 -14.11 -1.11 -9.78
N LEU A 46 -14.98 -1.73 -10.59
CA LEU A 46 -14.63 -2.25 -11.90
C LEU A 46 -14.05 -1.14 -12.80
N ARG A 47 -14.66 0.05 -12.76
CA ARG A 47 -14.17 1.22 -13.48
C ARG A 47 -12.77 1.63 -13.02
N ARG A 48 -12.51 1.71 -11.72
CA ARG A 48 -11.18 2.04 -11.18
C ARG A 48 -10.13 1.00 -11.52
N GLU A 49 -10.48 -0.29 -11.50
CA GLU A 49 -9.57 -1.35 -11.94
C GLU A 49 -9.24 -1.22 -13.42
N TYR A 50 -10.24 -0.95 -14.25
CA TYR A 50 -10.02 -0.69 -15.67
C TYR A 50 -9.12 0.53 -15.90
N GLU A 51 -9.35 1.64 -15.20
CA GLU A 51 -8.51 2.84 -15.26
C GLU A 51 -7.05 2.56 -14.84
N LYS A 52 -6.85 1.75 -13.79
CA LYS A 52 -5.51 1.33 -13.34
C LYS A 52 -4.77 0.50 -14.40
N LYS A 53 -5.50 -0.35 -15.13
CA LYS A 53 -4.91 -1.14 -16.24
C LYS A 53 -4.54 -0.26 -17.43
N LEU A 54 -5.33 0.77 -17.73
CA LEU A 54 -5.05 1.71 -18.82
C LEU A 54 -3.85 2.62 -18.55
N ASN A 55 -3.64 3.04 -17.31
CA ASN A 55 -2.55 3.94 -16.93
C ASN A 55 -1.86 3.48 -15.64
N PRO A 56 -1.06 2.41 -15.69
CA PRO A 56 -0.43 1.83 -14.51
C PRO A 56 0.65 2.77 -13.97
N LYS A 57 0.56 3.13 -12.69
CA LYS A 57 1.50 4.06 -12.04
C LYS A 57 2.14 3.48 -10.80
N THR A 58 1.40 2.67 -10.06
CA THR A 58 1.87 2.06 -8.82
C THR A 58 2.36 0.64 -9.08
N LYS A 59 3.14 0.11 -8.13
CA LYS A 59 3.59 -1.29 -8.19
C LYS A 59 2.43 -2.29 -8.30
N GLU A 60 1.31 -1.99 -7.65
CA GLU A 60 0.11 -2.82 -7.66
C GLU A 60 -0.56 -2.82 -9.02
N ASP A 61 -0.58 -1.67 -9.71
CA ASP A 61 -1.18 -1.60 -11.04
C ASP A 61 -0.40 -2.50 -12.01
N PHE A 62 0.94 -2.52 -11.91
CA PHE A 62 1.78 -3.43 -12.70
C PHE A 62 1.62 -4.89 -12.30
N GLU A 63 1.47 -5.18 -11.01
CA GLU A 63 1.19 -6.53 -10.51
C GLU A 63 -0.12 -7.10 -11.08
N LEU A 64 -1.18 -6.28 -11.16
CA LEU A 64 -2.44 -6.65 -11.81
C LEU A 64 -2.24 -6.96 -13.30
N LEU A 65 -1.45 -6.17 -14.01
CA LEU A 65 -1.17 -6.41 -15.44
C LEU A 65 -0.40 -7.72 -15.67
N TYR A 66 0.60 -8.03 -14.83
CA TYR A 66 1.31 -9.30 -14.92
C TYR A 66 0.40 -10.49 -14.58
N HIS A 67 -0.51 -10.33 -13.63
CA HIS A 67 -1.47 -11.36 -13.29
C HIS A 67 -2.49 -11.62 -14.41
N ASP A 68 -3.04 -10.57 -15.01
CA ASP A 68 -3.94 -10.71 -16.17
C ASP A 68 -3.22 -11.39 -17.35
N LEU A 69 -1.95 -11.05 -17.59
CA LEU A 69 -1.12 -11.70 -18.60
C LEU A 69 -0.98 -13.20 -18.32
N GLU A 70 -0.75 -13.58 -17.06
CA GLU A 70 -0.63 -14.99 -16.66
C GLU A 70 -1.94 -15.76 -16.85
N LEU A 71 -3.08 -15.16 -16.48
CA LEU A 71 -4.39 -15.77 -16.72
C LEU A 71 -4.64 -16.00 -18.21
N TRP A 72 -4.37 -15.00 -19.04
CA TRP A 72 -4.49 -15.11 -20.49
C TRP A 72 -3.55 -16.19 -21.06
N MET A 73 -2.30 -16.25 -20.59
CA MET A 73 -1.34 -17.28 -20.99
C MET A 73 -1.84 -18.68 -20.65
N GLN A 74 -2.42 -18.88 -19.48
CA GLN A 74 -2.99 -20.17 -19.05
C GLN A 74 -4.18 -20.56 -19.92
N GLU A 75 -5.12 -19.64 -20.15
CA GLU A 75 -6.30 -19.86 -20.99
C GLU A 75 -5.93 -20.23 -22.43
N GLU A 76 -5.04 -19.46 -23.07
CA GLU A 76 -4.65 -19.68 -24.46
C GLU A 76 -3.78 -20.93 -24.60
N THR A 77 -2.91 -21.20 -23.63
CA THR A 77 -2.15 -22.45 -23.58
C THR A 77 -3.09 -23.66 -23.51
N GLU A 78 -4.11 -23.63 -22.65
CA GLU A 78 -5.08 -24.72 -22.55
C GLU A 78 -5.93 -24.85 -23.82
N ARG A 79 -6.30 -23.73 -24.44
CA ARG A 79 -6.99 -23.73 -25.75
C ARG A 79 -6.14 -24.40 -26.83
N ILE A 80 -4.88 -23.98 -27.00
CA ILE A 80 -3.95 -24.57 -27.98
C ILE A 80 -3.73 -26.06 -27.71
N LYS A 81 -3.58 -26.45 -26.44
CA LYS A 81 -3.42 -27.86 -26.05
C LYS A 81 -4.62 -28.72 -26.43
N ARG A 82 -5.84 -28.16 -26.38
CA ARG A 82 -7.09 -28.86 -26.73
C ARG A 82 -7.33 -28.91 -28.24
N THR A 83 -6.96 -27.87 -28.98
CA THR A 83 -7.28 -27.73 -30.40
C THR A 83 -6.21 -28.31 -31.34
N LEU A 84 -4.93 -28.20 -30.97
CA LEU A 84 -3.81 -28.53 -31.87
C LEU A 84 -2.96 -29.69 -31.32
N THR A 85 -2.33 -30.44 -32.22
CA THR A 85 -1.45 -31.57 -31.86
C THR A 85 -0.14 -31.52 -32.65
N GLY A 86 0.87 -32.29 -32.20
CA GLY A 86 2.12 -32.46 -32.94
C GLY A 86 2.91 -31.16 -33.19
N ALA A 87 3.33 -30.95 -34.44
CA ALA A 87 4.16 -29.82 -34.85
C ALA A 87 3.39 -28.48 -34.83
N GLU A 88 2.12 -28.48 -35.24
CA GLU A 88 1.26 -27.29 -35.27
C GLU A 88 1.07 -26.71 -33.87
N ARG A 89 0.86 -27.58 -32.86
CA ARG A 89 0.81 -27.17 -31.45
C ARG A 89 2.09 -26.49 -31.00
N LYS A 90 3.26 -27.04 -31.38
CA LYS A 90 4.55 -26.45 -31.00
C LYS A 90 4.73 -25.08 -31.65
N ALA A 91 4.39 -24.94 -32.92
CA ALA A 91 4.44 -23.66 -33.63
C ALA A 91 3.51 -22.61 -32.98
N ALA A 92 2.28 -22.99 -32.65
CA ALA A 92 1.32 -22.11 -31.97
C ALA A 92 1.79 -21.70 -30.56
N LEU A 93 2.39 -22.61 -29.79
CA LEU A 93 2.97 -22.27 -28.48
C LEU A 93 4.19 -21.35 -28.60
N CYS A 94 5.01 -21.50 -29.64
CA CYS A 94 6.11 -20.57 -29.90
C CYS A 94 5.58 -19.16 -30.25
N ALA A 95 4.56 -19.07 -31.11
CA ALA A 95 3.92 -17.80 -31.44
C ALA A 95 3.31 -17.13 -30.18
N LEU A 96 2.65 -17.92 -29.32
CA LEU A 96 2.11 -17.43 -28.05
C LEU A 96 3.21 -16.89 -27.13
N LEU A 97 4.36 -17.57 -27.05
CA LEU A 97 5.52 -17.10 -26.29
C LEU A 97 6.08 -15.80 -26.87
N GLU A 98 6.12 -15.65 -28.20
CA GLU A 98 6.54 -14.39 -28.84
C GLU A 98 5.59 -13.24 -28.47
N GLU A 99 4.27 -13.46 -28.49
CA GLU A 99 3.28 -12.48 -28.03
C GLU A 99 3.48 -12.11 -26.55
N GLU A 100 3.71 -13.11 -25.68
CA GLU A 100 4.01 -12.89 -24.27
C GLU A 100 5.22 -11.98 -24.08
N THR A 101 6.32 -12.24 -24.81
CA THR A 101 7.54 -11.42 -24.71
C THR A 101 7.31 -9.97 -25.13
N GLN A 102 6.48 -9.75 -26.16
CA GLN A 102 6.12 -8.39 -26.60
C GLN A 102 5.29 -7.68 -25.52
N LEU A 103 4.32 -8.36 -24.92
CA LEU A 103 3.49 -7.79 -23.84
C LEU A 103 4.34 -7.47 -22.60
N ILE A 104 5.26 -8.35 -22.20
CA ILE A 104 6.20 -8.10 -21.10
C ILE A 104 7.08 -6.88 -21.41
N ALA A 105 7.58 -6.75 -22.64
CA ALA A 105 8.37 -5.59 -23.05
C ALA A 105 7.55 -4.29 -22.97
N CYS A 106 6.31 -4.30 -23.44
CA CYS A 106 5.38 -3.18 -23.32
C CYS A 106 5.12 -2.79 -21.87
N ILE A 107 4.83 -3.76 -20.99
CA ILE A 107 4.66 -3.53 -19.54
C ILE A 107 5.94 -2.91 -18.95
N GLY A 108 7.11 -3.43 -19.34
CA GLY A 108 8.41 -2.89 -18.94
C GLY A 108 8.61 -1.43 -19.33
N MET A 109 8.22 -1.04 -20.55
CA MET A 109 8.27 0.35 -21.02
C MET A 109 7.35 1.26 -20.22
N HIS A 110 6.12 0.83 -19.92
CA HIS A 110 5.21 1.58 -19.05
C HIS A 110 5.78 1.73 -17.63
N LYS A 111 6.41 0.67 -17.08
CA LYS A 111 7.08 0.70 -15.78
C LYS A 111 8.23 1.69 -15.75
N LEU A 112 9.02 1.78 -16.80
CA LEU A 112 10.08 2.79 -16.93
C LEU A 112 9.51 4.21 -16.96
N HIS A 113 8.48 4.47 -17.78
CA HIS A 113 7.84 5.79 -17.86
C HIS A 113 7.23 6.21 -16.51
N ALA A 114 6.46 5.32 -15.88
CA ALA A 114 5.88 5.55 -14.56
C ALA A 114 6.95 5.80 -13.49
N ASN A 115 8.08 5.08 -13.55
CA ASN A 115 9.19 5.30 -12.62
C ASN A 115 9.81 6.69 -12.77
N VAL A 116 9.98 7.20 -13.99
CA VAL A 116 10.50 8.55 -14.22
C VAL A 116 9.57 9.61 -13.62
N GLU A 117 8.26 9.51 -13.88
CA GLU A 117 7.27 10.42 -13.29
C GLU A 117 7.23 10.32 -11.76
N ASN A 118 7.24 9.09 -11.23
CA ASN A 118 7.19 8.84 -9.79
C ASN A 118 8.45 9.34 -9.08
N GLN A 119 9.62 9.25 -9.72
CA GLN A 119 10.86 9.82 -9.20
C GLN A 119 10.75 11.34 -9.08
N GLN A 120 10.23 12.03 -10.09
CA GLN A 120 10.00 13.48 -10.03
C GLN A 120 9.03 13.86 -8.90
N LYS A 121 7.91 13.16 -8.78
CA LYS A 121 6.93 13.35 -7.68
C LYS A 121 7.57 13.10 -6.31
N ALA A 122 8.39 12.05 -6.18
CA ALA A 122 9.07 11.71 -4.93
C ALA A 122 10.09 12.78 -4.53
N ILE A 123 10.81 13.36 -5.49
CA ILE A 123 11.73 14.47 -5.25
C ILE A 123 10.96 15.70 -4.74
N LEU A 124 9.92 16.12 -5.47
CA LEU A 124 9.11 17.27 -5.06
C LEU A 124 8.43 17.06 -3.70
N HIS A 125 7.95 15.84 -3.42
CA HIS A 125 7.39 15.49 -2.12
C HIS A 125 8.44 15.54 -1.00
N LEU A 126 9.68 15.08 -1.24
CA LEU A 126 10.77 15.19 -0.26
C LEU A 126 11.12 16.66 0.03
N LEU A 127 11.26 17.47 -1.01
CA LEU A 127 11.55 18.90 -0.88
C LEU A 127 10.40 19.65 -0.20
N GLY A 128 9.15 19.35 -0.57
CA GLY A 128 7.96 19.88 0.07
C GLY A 128 7.87 19.53 1.55
N LYS A 129 8.29 18.32 1.95
CA LYS A 129 8.41 17.95 3.36
C LYS A 129 9.50 18.73 4.10
N CYS A 130 10.61 19.05 3.45
CA CYS A 130 11.65 19.91 4.05
C CYS A 130 11.12 21.35 4.26
N ALA A 131 10.30 21.84 3.33
CA ALA A 131 9.72 23.17 3.35
C ALA A 131 8.49 23.32 4.28
N GLN A 132 7.98 22.22 4.86
CA GLN A 132 6.74 22.24 5.62
C GLN A 132 6.93 22.89 7.01
N PRO A 133 6.04 23.81 7.43
CA PRO A 133 6.07 24.35 8.78
C PRO A 133 5.76 23.26 9.81
N ARG A 134 6.26 23.43 11.04
CA ARG A 134 5.88 22.55 12.15
C ARG A 134 4.44 22.82 12.55
N ARG A 135 3.63 21.76 12.64
CA ARG A 135 2.22 21.83 13.01
C ARG A 135 1.99 21.05 14.29
N TRP A 136 1.32 21.65 15.26
CA TRP A 136 0.84 20.94 16.45
C TRP A 136 -0.53 21.46 16.85
N LYS A 137 -1.31 20.60 17.50
CA LYS A 137 -2.59 20.96 18.09
C LYS A 137 -2.31 21.55 19.48
N ALA A 138 -2.61 22.83 19.66
CA ALA A 138 -2.51 23.49 20.96
C ALA A 138 -3.60 22.99 21.92
N TYR A 139 -3.46 23.35 23.20
CA TYR A 139 -4.39 22.93 24.27
C TYR A 139 -5.84 23.40 24.02
N ASP A 140 -6.01 24.48 23.26
CA ASP A 140 -7.29 25.05 22.84
C ASP A 140 -7.92 24.30 21.64
N GLY A 141 -7.26 23.25 21.14
CA GLY A 141 -7.69 22.45 20.01
C GLY A 141 -7.39 23.05 18.65
N LYS A 142 -6.80 24.26 18.57
CA LYS A 142 -6.41 24.90 17.31
C LYS A 142 -5.08 24.34 16.82
N ILE A 143 -4.91 24.27 15.50
CA ILE A 143 -3.65 23.87 14.89
C ILE A 143 -2.80 25.14 14.73
N THR A 144 -1.65 25.18 15.39
CA THR A 144 -0.66 26.25 15.24
C THR A 144 0.41 25.80 14.25
N GLU A 145 0.78 26.67 13.32
CA GLU A 145 1.86 26.45 12.37
C GLU A 145 3.03 27.40 12.69
N LEU A 146 4.25 26.86 12.72
CA LEU A 146 5.47 27.65 12.95
C LEU A 146 6.51 27.30 11.90
N ASP A 147 6.99 28.33 11.22
CA ASP A 147 8.20 28.24 10.41
C ASP A 147 9.44 28.28 11.29
N THR A 148 10.32 27.31 11.07
CA THR A 148 11.64 27.23 11.69
C THR A 148 12.68 27.68 10.67
N LEU A 149 13.89 28.01 11.12
CA LEU A 149 15.01 28.29 10.22
C LEU A 149 15.21 27.16 9.20
N ASN A 150 14.99 25.90 9.62
CA ASN A 150 15.09 24.73 8.74
C ASN A 150 13.99 24.69 7.68
N SER A 151 12.74 25.03 8.04
CA SER A 151 11.63 25.02 7.07
C SER A 151 11.72 26.19 6.11
N LEU A 152 12.19 27.37 6.56
CA LEU A 152 12.49 28.51 5.69
C LEU A 152 13.60 28.16 4.69
N ARG A 153 14.71 27.59 5.16
CA ARG A 153 15.78 27.11 4.27
C ARG A 153 15.28 26.05 3.28
N GLY A 154 14.41 25.15 3.74
CA GLY A 154 13.75 24.17 2.89
C GLY A 154 12.90 24.81 1.78
N LYS A 155 12.17 25.89 2.08
CA LYS A 155 11.38 26.67 1.11
C LYS A 155 12.28 27.32 0.06
N GLU A 156 13.33 28.02 0.49
CA GLU A 156 14.30 28.65 -0.41
C GLU A 156 14.89 27.64 -1.41
N LEU A 157 15.38 26.50 -0.92
CA LEU A 157 15.98 25.45 -1.76
C LEU A 157 14.97 24.80 -2.70
N LEU A 158 13.72 24.63 -2.25
CA LEU A 158 12.63 24.12 -3.07
C LEU A 158 12.28 25.08 -4.21
N GLU A 159 12.22 26.38 -3.94
CA GLU A 159 11.95 27.41 -4.95
C GLU A 159 13.05 27.46 -6.00
N ILE A 160 14.33 27.43 -5.59
CA ILE A 160 15.46 27.35 -6.52
C ILE A 160 15.36 26.07 -7.35
N TYR A 161 15.07 24.92 -6.73
CA TYR A 161 14.94 23.64 -7.44
C TYR A 161 13.82 23.66 -8.48
N HIS A 162 12.66 24.23 -8.12
CA HIS A 162 11.54 24.38 -9.04
C HIS A 162 11.96 25.24 -10.24
N SER A 163 12.53 26.41 -9.99
CA SER A 163 12.96 27.37 -11.03
C SER A 163 14.01 26.79 -11.97
N ILE A 164 14.97 26.00 -11.47
CA ILE A 164 15.97 25.37 -12.35
C ILE A 164 15.40 24.21 -13.17
N SER A 165 14.34 23.56 -12.68
CA SER A 165 13.71 22.40 -13.30
C SER A 165 12.60 22.77 -14.28
N THR A 166 12.10 24.01 -14.24
CA THR A 166 11.10 24.51 -15.20
C THR A 166 11.68 24.48 -16.61
N LYS A 167 10.90 23.94 -17.54
CA LYS A 167 11.25 23.91 -18.96
C LYS A 167 10.71 25.16 -19.65
N ASP A 168 11.31 25.52 -20.78
CA ASP A 168 10.80 26.55 -21.70
C ASP A 168 10.67 27.95 -21.06
N ILE A 169 11.67 28.35 -20.29
CA ILE A 169 11.76 29.71 -19.72
C ILE A 169 12.62 30.63 -20.59
N PRO A 170 12.28 31.93 -20.71
CA PRO A 170 13.10 32.90 -21.44
C PRO A 170 14.56 32.93 -20.98
N LYS A 171 15.49 33.23 -21.90
CA LYS A 171 16.93 33.24 -21.61
C LYS A 171 17.31 34.17 -20.44
N ASP A 172 16.66 35.33 -20.34
CA ASP A 172 16.94 36.32 -19.28
C ASP A 172 16.50 35.79 -17.90
N GLU A 173 15.31 35.19 -17.83
CA GLU A 173 14.82 34.51 -16.63
C GLU A 173 15.69 33.30 -16.26
N ARG A 174 16.13 32.52 -17.25
CA ARG A 174 17.06 31.40 -17.00
C ARG A 174 18.37 31.90 -16.39
N THR A 175 18.90 33.00 -16.91
CA THR A 175 20.14 33.60 -16.43
C THR A 175 20.00 34.09 -14.99
N SER A 176 18.88 34.74 -14.64
CA SER A 176 18.64 35.21 -13.26
C SER A 176 18.50 34.04 -12.27
N VAL A 177 17.82 32.96 -12.67
CA VAL A 177 17.72 31.72 -11.87
C VAL A 177 19.09 31.09 -11.65
N LEU A 178 19.92 31.00 -12.70
CA LEU A 178 21.28 30.46 -12.60
C LEU A 178 22.19 31.30 -11.70
N LEU A 179 22.05 32.63 -11.72
CA LEU A 179 22.77 33.52 -10.81
C LEU A 179 22.34 33.32 -9.36
N THR A 180 21.04 33.16 -9.11
CA THR A 180 20.50 32.85 -7.77
C THR A 180 21.07 31.54 -7.24
N LEU A 181 21.10 30.49 -8.08
CA LEU A 181 21.71 29.22 -7.74
C LEU A 181 23.21 29.40 -7.45
N LYS A 182 23.95 30.12 -8.31
CA LYS A 182 25.38 30.38 -8.13
C LYS A 182 25.68 31.09 -6.81
N CYS A 183 24.86 32.07 -6.40
CA CYS A 183 24.99 32.74 -5.10
C CYS A 183 24.80 31.75 -3.94
N THR A 184 23.77 30.90 -4.01
CA THR A 184 23.50 29.89 -2.98
C THR A 184 24.66 28.89 -2.85
N MET A 185 25.31 28.53 -3.97
CA MET A 185 26.47 27.62 -3.95
C MET A 185 27.73 28.23 -3.33
N LYS A 186 27.84 29.56 -3.24
CA LYS A 186 28.99 30.22 -2.61
C LYS A 186 28.96 30.17 -1.08
N GLU A 187 27.82 29.81 -0.48
CA GLU A 187 27.68 29.70 0.97
C GLU A 187 28.55 28.58 1.55
N HIS A 188 28.84 27.54 0.76
CA HIS A 188 29.66 26.40 1.16
C HIS A 188 30.68 26.02 0.09
N GLU A 189 31.97 26.11 0.42
CA GLU A 189 33.03 25.74 -0.52
C GLU A 189 33.36 24.26 -0.43
N CYS A 190 32.95 23.49 -1.44
CA CYS A 190 33.31 22.08 -1.57
C CYS A 190 33.39 21.67 -3.05
N LYS A 191 33.90 20.47 -3.33
CA LYS A 191 34.03 19.96 -4.71
C LYS A 191 32.70 19.94 -5.45
N LEU A 192 31.61 19.61 -4.76
CA LEU A 192 30.26 19.56 -5.35
C LEU A 192 29.78 20.95 -5.78
N THR A 193 29.92 21.97 -4.93
CA THR A 193 29.50 23.34 -5.25
C THR A 193 30.37 23.94 -6.35
N GLN A 194 31.67 23.67 -6.37
CA GLN A 194 32.57 24.05 -7.46
C GLN A 194 32.17 23.43 -8.81
N GLU A 195 31.80 22.14 -8.83
CA GLU A 195 31.33 21.48 -10.05
C GLU A 195 30.01 22.09 -10.55
N ILE A 196 29.06 22.35 -9.65
CA ILE A 196 27.79 23.01 -9.99
C ILE A 196 28.06 24.38 -10.60
N VAL A 197 28.92 25.19 -9.98
CA VAL A 197 29.26 26.53 -10.47
C VAL A 197 29.91 26.48 -11.85
N ALA A 198 30.84 25.55 -12.08
CA ALA A 198 31.46 25.37 -13.40
C ALA A 198 30.46 24.99 -14.50
N LEU A 199 29.45 24.16 -14.16
CA LEU A 199 28.39 23.80 -15.10
C LEU A 199 27.43 24.96 -15.35
N ILE A 200 27.14 25.79 -14.34
CA ILE A 200 26.36 27.02 -14.50
C ILE A 200 27.07 27.97 -15.45
N ASP A 201 28.36 28.22 -15.22
CA ASP A 201 29.15 29.12 -16.07
C ASP A 201 29.22 28.62 -17.52
N ARG A 202 29.29 27.30 -17.71
CA ARG A 202 29.18 26.66 -19.02
C ARG A 202 27.79 26.82 -19.66
N GLU A 203 26.70 26.72 -18.89
CA GLU A 203 25.35 26.94 -19.44
C GLU A 203 25.21 28.39 -19.91
N VAL A 204 25.66 29.36 -19.11
CA VAL A 204 25.62 30.79 -19.44
C VAL A 204 26.42 31.10 -20.71
N ASP A 205 27.66 30.60 -20.82
CA ASP A 205 28.49 30.79 -22.03
C ASP A 205 27.81 30.19 -23.28
N LEU A 206 27.27 28.98 -23.20
CA LEU A 206 26.59 28.36 -24.35
C LEU A 206 25.29 29.09 -24.73
N MET A 207 24.55 29.62 -23.76
CA MET A 207 23.36 30.44 -24.02
C MET A 207 23.73 31.77 -24.70
N SER A 208 24.82 32.42 -24.28
CA SER A 208 25.31 33.65 -24.92
C SER A 208 25.77 33.42 -26.36
N ARG A 209 26.14 32.19 -26.71
CA ARG A 209 26.49 31.76 -28.08
C ARG A 209 25.29 31.26 -28.88
N GLU A 210 24.08 31.43 -28.35
CA GLU A 210 22.83 31.05 -29.00
C GLU A 210 22.71 29.56 -29.35
N VAL A 211 23.33 28.69 -28.55
CA VAL A 211 23.17 27.24 -28.71
C VAL A 211 21.70 26.85 -28.51
N LYS A 212 21.19 25.99 -29.40
CA LYS A 212 19.80 25.49 -29.34
C LYS A 212 19.51 24.80 -28.02
N GLU A 213 18.33 25.03 -27.48
CA GLU A 213 17.92 24.50 -26.16
C GLU A 213 17.94 22.98 -26.05
N CYS A 214 17.61 22.26 -27.12
CA CYS A 214 17.66 20.80 -27.17
C CYS A 214 19.08 20.26 -26.89
N ASN A 215 20.13 21.01 -27.23
CA ASN A 215 21.51 20.63 -26.98
C ASN A 215 21.95 20.89 -25.53
N LEU A 216 21.19 21.69 -24.78
CA LEU A 216 21.45 22.02 -23.38
C LEU A 216 20.75 21.08 -22.40
N GLU A 217 19.86 20.20 -22.86
CA GLU A 217 19.08 19.31 -21.98
C GLU A 217 19.94 18.47 -21.04
N GLY A 218 21.02 17.87 -21.55
CA GLY A 218 21.93 17.06 -20.74
C GLY A 218 22.62 17.87 -19.65
N LEU A 219 23.05 19.10 -19.99
CA LEU A 219 23.70 20.02 -19.05
C LEU A 219 22.71 20.47 -17.96
N ARG A 220 21.49 20.88 -18.35
CA ARG A 220 20.41 21.27 -17.44
C ARG A 220 20.04 20.12 -16.48
N LYS A 221 19.88 18.89 -17.01
CA LYS A 221 19.63 17.69 -16.19
C LYS A 221 20.75 17.42 -15.19
N ARG A 222 22.01 17.60 -15.60
CA ARG A 222 23.17 17.43 -14.71
C ARG A 222 23.18 18.47 -13.59
N ILE A 223 22.95 19.75 -13.90
CA ILE A 223 22.86 20.83 -12.90
C ILE A 223 21.75 20.52 -11.89
N CYS A 224 20.54 20.18 -12.35
CA CYS A 224 19.43 19.81 -11.46
C CYS A 224 19.76 18.59 -10.58
N THR A 225 20.44 17.59 -11.14
CA THR A 225 20.81 16.37 -10.40
C THR A 225 21.84 16.67 -9.31
N LEU A 226 22.88 17.44 -9.62
CA LEU A 226 23.90 17.83 -8.64
C LEU A 226 23.34 18.76 -7.57
N PHE A 227 22.47 19.70 -7.95
CA PHE A 227 21.79 20.55 -6.97
C PHE A 227 20.89 19.72 -6.05
N LEU A 228 20.20 18.70 -6.56
CA LEU A 228 19.45 17.77 -5.72
C LEU A 228 20.36 16.99 -4.75
N GLN A 229 21.57 16.63 -5.17
CA GLN A 229 22.56 16.02 -4.27
C GLN A 229 22.95 17.00 -3.16
N TYR A 230 23.19 18.27 -3.51
CA TYR A 230 23.48 19.33 -2.55
C TYR A 230 22.35 19.48 -1.52
N ILE A 231 21.08 19.55 -1.95
CA ILE A 231 19.93 19.68 -1.04
C ILE A 231 19.78 18.46 -0.10
N LYS A 232 20.26 17.28 -0.51
CA LYS A 232 20.21 16.06 0.30
C LYS A 232 21.33 15.98 1.34
N ILE A 233 22.23 16.95 1.41
CA ILE A 233 23.29 16.99 2.44
C ILE A 233 22.72 17.69 3.69
N PRO A 234 22.65 17.01 4.84
CA PRO A 234 22.09 17.59 6.07
C PRO A 234 22.81 18.85 6.58
N GLU A 235 24.10 18.99 6.27
CA GLU A 235 24.89 20.17 6.64
C GLU A 235 24.37 21.45 5.97
N TYR A 236 23.86 21.33 4.73
CA TYR A 236 23.36 22.46 3.93
C TYR A 236 21.83 22.61 4.00
N ASN A 237 21.14 21.51 4.32
CA ASN A 237 19.71 21.46 4.54
C ASN A 237 19.37 20.59 5.77
N PRO A 238 19.40 21.16 6.98
CA PRO A 238 19.15 20.41 8.21
C PRO A 238 17.78 19.71 8.24
N GLY A 239 16.78 20.25 7.54
CA GLY A 239 15.44 19.68 7.45
C GLY A 239 15.39 18.29 6.78
N VAL A 240 16.41 17.92 6.01
CA VAL A 240 16.43 16.65 5.28
C VAL A 240 16.87 15.46 6.13
N ALA A 241 17.60 15.69 7.23
CA ALA A 241 18.29 14.64 8.00
C ALA A 241 17.36 13.49 8.42
N GLY A 242 16.15 13.81 8.87
CA GLY A 242 15.13 12.83 9.29
C GLY A 242 14.30 12.23 8.15
N LEU A 243 14.46 12.72 6.92
CA LEU A 243 13.70 12.28 5.74
C LEU A 243 14.52 11.33 4.84
N LEU A 244 15.84 11.26 5.04
CA LEU A 244 16.71 10.36 4.30
C LEU A 244 16.55 8.92 4.78
N LYS A 245 16.55 7.98 3.82
CA LYS A 245 16.43 6.54 4.11
C LYS A 245 17.67 5.98 4.81
N VAL A 246 18.83 6.56 4.54
CA VAL A 246 20.11 6.10 5.09
C VAL A 246 20.44 6.95 6.31
N PRO A 247 20.56 6.34 7.52
CA PRO A 247 21.08 7.01 8.69
C PRO A 247 22.43 7.66 8.42
N GLN A 248 22.62 8.89 8.91
CA GLN A 248 23.88 9.63 8.77
C GLN A 248 25.01 9.06 9.64
N ASP A 249 24.65 8.34 10.70
CA ASP A 249 25.60 7.69 11.61
C ASP A 249 25.91 6.27 11.13
N PRO A 250 27.16 5.97 10.70
CA PRO A 250 27.55 4.65 10.23
C PRO A 250 27.37 3.55 11.28
N LEU A 251 27.52 3.85 12.57
CA LEU A 251 27.42 2.85 13.65
C LEU A 251 25.99 2.32 13.82
N LYS A 252 24.99 3.11 13.43
CA LYS A 252 23.58 2.68 13.43
C LYS A 252 23.26 1.73 12.28
N LEU A 253 24.04 1.76 11.20
CA LEU A 253 23.89 0.84 10.06
C LEU A 253 24.31 -0.57 10.46
N TYR A 254 25.47 -0.73 11.11
CA TYR A 254 26.05 -2.06 11.38
C TYR A 254 25.22 -2.94 12.31
N LYS A 255 24.40 -2.35 13.20
CA LYS A 255 23.61 -3.13 14.18
C LYS A 255 22.31 -3.69 13.63
N ASN A 256 21.78 -3.13 12.53
CA ASN A 256 20.43 -3.40 12.03
C ASN A 256 20.43 -3.65 10.51
N VAL A 257 21.32 -4.50 10.03
CA VAL A 257 21.36 -4.92 8.62
C VAL A 257 21.40 -6.43 8.51
N TYR A 258 20.68 -6.94 7.53
CA TYR A 258 20.65 -8.35 7.17
C TYR A 258 21.07 -8.54 5.72
N PHE A 259 21.67 -9.69 5.44
CA PHE A 259 22.16 -10.03 4.11
C PHE A 259 21.09 -10.76 3.30
N CYS A 260 20.79 -10.24 2.11
CA CYS A 260 19.94 -10.93 1.15
C CYS A 260 20.79 -11.83 0.25
N HIS A 261 20.56 -13.15 0.31
CA HIS A 261 21.29 -14.13 -0.50
C HIS A 261 20.98 -14.06 -2.01
N SER A 262 19.92 -13.37 -2.43
CA SER A 262 19.53 -13.31 -3.85
C SER A 262 20.09 -12.09 -4.59
N CYS A 263 20.27 -10.96 -3.90
CA CYS A 263 20.82 -9.74 -4.51
C CYS A 263 22.16 -9.31 -3.90
N GLU A 264 22.67 -10.06 -2.94
CA GLU A 264 23.96 -9.85 -2.28
C GLU A 264 24.09 -8.47 -1.59
N LYS A 265 22.95 -7.88 -1.19
CA LYS A 265 22.90 -6.57 -0.53
C LYS A 265 22.61 -6.71 0.96
N TYR A 266 23.25 -5.85 1.75
CA TYR A 266 22.89 -5.59 3.14
C TYR A 266 21.74 -4.60 3.19
N LEU A 267 20.63 -5.00 3.82
CA LEU A 267 19.39 -4.22 3.87
C LEU A 267 18.84 -4.19 5.29
N ALA A 268 18.02 -3.19 5.58
CA ALA A 268 17.36 -3.08 6.88
C ALA A 268 16.34 -4.23 7.10
N PRO A 269 16.06 -4.62 8.36
CA PRO A 269 15.03 -5.60 8.71
C PRO A 269 13.68 -5.36 8.02
N SER A 270 13.28 -4.09 7.88
CA SER A 270 12.02 -3.68 7.25
C SER A 270 11.91 -4.07 5.77
N GLU A 271 13.05 -4.30 5.11
CA GLU A 271 13.11 -4.68 3.69
C GLU A 271 12.94 -6.19 3.46
N PHE A 272 12.79 -6.99 4.53
CA PHE A 272 12.54 -8.42 4.43
C PHE A 272 11.07 -8.74 4.71
N LEU A 273 10.57 -9.78 4.07
CA LEU A 273 9.36 -10.48 4.50
C LEU A 273 9.86 -11.65 5.31
N ILE A 274 9.45 -11.71 6.58
CA ILE A 274 9.73 -12.85 7.44
C ILE A 274 8.38 -13.57 7.58
N PRO A 275 8.14 -14.65 6.81
CA PRO A 275 6.96 -15.46 6.98
C PRO A 275 6.90 -15.99 8.41
N ALA A 276 5.70 -16.13 8.95
CA ALA A 276 5.48 -16.53 10.33
C ALA A 276 5.96 -17.95 10.66
N ASN A 277 6.26 -18.77 9.65
CA ASN A 277 6.82 -20.12 9.80
C ASN A 277 8.34 -20.18 9.58
N SER A 278 8.97 -19.10 9.12
CA SER A 278 10.39 -19.10 8.74
C SER A 278 11.29 -18.84 9.94
N ARG A 279 12.29 -19.71 10.14
CA ARG A 279 13.34 -19.53 11.15
C ARG A 279 14.55 -18.77 10.64
N THR A 280 14.61 -18.52 9.32
CA THR A 280 15.73 -17.85 8.66
C THR A 280 15.27 -16.61 7.92
N ILE A 281 16.18 -15.65 7.82
CA ILE A 281 15.97 -14.44 7.03
C ILE A 281 16.19 -14.82 5.57
N GLY A 282 15.10 -14.80 4.82
CA GLY A 282 15.08 -15.20 3.43
C GLY A 282 15.51 -14.09 2.47
N ARG A 283 14.76 -13.96 1.39
CA ARG A 283 15.00 -12.96 0.34
C ARG A 283 14.40 -11.61 0.76
N CYS A 284 14.99 -10.51 0.28
CA CYS A 284 14.41 -9.19 0.48
C CYS A 284 13.12 -9.02 -0.35
N ARG A 285 12.28 -8.05 0.03
CA ARG A 285 11.01 -7.70 -0.62
C ARG A 285 11.18 -7.47 -2.11
N SER A 286 12.25 -6.81 -2.54
CA SER A 286 12.51 -6.56 -3.96
C SER A 286 12.78 -7.85 -4.73
N CYS A 287 13.61 -8.75 -4.18
CA CYS A 287 13.86 -10.05 -4.80
C CYS A 287 12.61 -10.94 -4.81
N TYR A 288 11.80 -10.89 -3.75
CA TYR A 288 10.52 -11.59 -3.71
C TYR A 288 9.57 -11.10 -4.80
N GLN A 289 9.42 -9.77 -4.95
CA GLN A 289 8.60 -9.16 -5.99
C GLN A 289 9.08 -9.53 -7.39
N LEU A 290 10.39 -9.47 -7.64
CA LEU A 290 10.98 -9.86 -8.92
C LEU A 290 10.77 -11.34 -9.23
N ASP A 291 10.89 -12.23 -8.25
CA ASP A 291 10.66 -13.66 -8.43
C ASP A 291 9.18 -13.94 -8.74
N ASN A 292 8.24 -13.23 -8.09
CA ASN A 292 6.82 -13.30 -8.42
C ASN A 292 6.56 -12.83 -9.85
N GLU A 293 7.01 -11.62 -10.23
CA GLU A 293 6.86 -11.08 -11.59
C GLU A 293 7.43 -12.02 -12.67
N ALA A 294 8.52 -12.73 -12.35
CA ALA A 294 9.19 -13.62 -13.29
C ALA A 294 8.60 -15.05 -13.37
N ARG A 295 7.94 -15.54 -12.30
CA ARG A 295 7.52 -16.95 -12.21
C ARG A 295 6.02 -17.14 -12.05
N GLN A 296 5.45 -16.63 -10.96
CA GLN A 296 4.09 -16.97 -10.54
C GLN A 296 3.07 -15.91 -10.97
N ARG A 297 3.49 -14.65 -11.06
CA ARG A 297 2.69 -13.47 -11.41
C ARG A 297 1.37 -13.43 -10.64
N GLU A 298 1.44 -13.77 -9.35
CA GLU A 298 0.29 -13.70 -8.45
C GLU A 298 -0.03 -12.25 -8.12
N ALA A 299 -1.33 -11.93 -8.03
CA ALA A 299 -1.80 -10.62 -7.59
C ALA A 299 -2.15 -10.64 -6.10
N TYR A 300 -1.35 -9.95 -5.28
CA TYR A 300 -1.56 -9.86 -3.84
C TYR A 300 -2.43 -8.69 -3.39
N LEU A 301 -2.87 -7.83 -4.31
CA LEU A 301 -3.65 -6.63 -3.98
C LEU A 301 -4.87 -6.95 -3.10
N LYS A 302 -5.60 -8.02 -3.43
CA LYS A 302 -6.83 -8.43 -2.73
C LYS A 302 -6.52 -8.83 -1.29
N TYR A 303 -5.52 -9.68 -1.08
CA TYR A 303 -5.05 -10.08 0.25
C TYR A 303 -4.58 -8.88 1.06
N ARG A 304 -3.90 -7.92 0.42
CA ARG A 304 -3.41 -6.73 1.10
C ARG A 304 -4.55 -5.83 1.59
N LEU A 305 -5.62 -5.68 0.81
CA LEU A 305 -6.81 -4.94 1.24
C LEU A 305 -7.47 -5.59 2.46
N ILE A 306 -7.55 -6.91 2.49
CA ILE A 306 -8.07 -7.66 3.65
C ILE A 306 -7.17 -7.45 4.87
N LEU A 307 -5.84 -7.50 4.71
CA LEU A 307 -4.88 -7.27 5.80
C LEU A 307 -4.97 -5.85 6.35
N GLU A 308 -5.11 -4.85 5.47
CA GLU A 308 -5.25 -3.45 5.84
C GLU A 308 -6.56 -3.20 6.59
N TYR A 309 -7.66 -3.80 6.13
CA TYR A 309 -8.95 -3.74 6.83
C TYR A 309 -8.84 -4.37 8.23
N LEU A 310 -8.28 -5.58 8.31
CA LEU A 310 -8.06 -6.29 9.57
C LEU A 310 -7.21 -5.48 10.56
N ARG A 311 -6.11 -4.88 10.09
CA ARG A 311 -5.25 -4.03 10.94
C ARG A 311 -5.98 -2.78 11.44
N LYS A 312 -6.81 -2.16 10.60
CA LYS A 312 -7.62 -1.01 11.00
C LYS A 312 -8.66 -1.40 12.04
N SER A 313 -9.42 -2.47 11.81
CA SER A 313 -10.43 -2.93 12.75
C SER A 313 -9.82 -3.31 14.11
N GLU A 314 -8.60 -3.85 14.11
CA GLU A 314 -7.91 -4.25 15.33
C GLU A 314 -7.43 -3.07 16.17
N VAL A 315 -6.98 -1.98 15.53
CA VAL A 315 -6.63 -0.73 16.23
C VAL A 315 -7.85 -0.10 16.93
N GLU A 316 -9.06 -0.30 16.39
CA GLU A 316 -10.30 0.25 16.97
C GLU A 316 -10.67 -0.38 18.32
N TYR A 317 -10.23 -1.61 18.59
CA TYR A 317 -10.49 -2.28 19.88
C TYR A 317 -9.67 -1.71 21.05
N GLN A 318 -8.57 -0.99 20.78
CA GLN A 318 -7.68 -0.38 21.78
C GLN A 318 -7.17 -1.34 22.88
N ASP A 319 -7.06 -2.64 22.56
CA ASP A 319 -6.65 -3.70 23.47
C ASP A 319 -5.16 -4.08 23.36
N ASP A 320 -4.36 -3.22 22.71
CA ASP A 320 -2.95 -3.44 22.42
C ASP A 320 -2.65 -4.76 21.68
N SER A 321 -3.57 -5.22 20.80
CA SER A 321 -3.36 -6.44 20.01
C SER A 321 -2.13 -6.33 19.11
N LYS A 322 -1.19 -7.29 19.23
CA LYS A 322 0.10 -7.24 18.51
C LYS A 322 0.25 -8.31 17.45
N ILE A 323 -0.50 -9.39 17.57
CA ILE A 323 -0.39 -10.56 16.69
C ILE A 323 -0.69 -10.20 15.24
N VAL A 324 -1.69 -9.34 15.00
CA VAL A 324 -2.11 -8.90 13.66
C VAL A 324 -0.98 -8.21 12.88
N PHE A 325 -0.09 -7.51 13.59
CA PHE A 325 1.03 -6.80 12.99
C PHE A 325 2.24 -7.69 12.69
N LEU A 326 2.30 -8.89 13.28
CA LEU A 326 3.30 -9.90 12.97
C LEU A 326 3.00 -10.60 11.64
N VAL A 327 1.71 -10.80 11.32
CA VAL A 327 1.27 -11.47 10.09
C VAL A 327 1.64 -10.63 8.86
N GLN A 328 2.39 -11.24 7.93
CA GLN A 328 2.77 -10.65 6.65
C GLN A 328 1.78 -11.06 5.54
N LEU A 329 1.97 -10.49 4.35
CA LEU A 329 1.09 -10.73 3.20
C LEU A 329 1.04 -12.22 2.76
N PRO A 330 2.17 -12.95 2.66
CA PRO A 330 2.13 -14.38 2.31
C PRO A 330 1.44 -15.23 3.39
N ASP A 331 1.59 -14.83 4.66
CA ASP A 331 0.92 -15.51 5.78
C ASP A 331 -0.60 -15.40 5.68
N LEU A 332 -1.10 -14.21 5.32
CA LEU A 332 -2.52 -13.98 5.13
C LEU A 332 -3.06 -14.72 3.90
N GLN A 333 -2.31 -14.75 2.79
CA GLN A 333 -2.68 -15.52 1.61
C GLN A 333 -2.84 -17.00 1.97
N TYR A 334 -1.84 -17.60 2.64
CA TYR A 334 -1.91 -18.99 3.09
C TYR A 334 -3.13 -19.23 4.00
N LEU A 335 -3.41 -18.30 4.92
CA LEU A 335 -4.58 -18.39 5.77
C LEU A 335 -5.87 -18.42 4.92
N ILE A 336 -6.02 -17.53 3.96
CA ILE A 336 -7.23 -17.47 3.13
C ILE A 336 -7.35 -18.68 2.19
N GLU A 337 -6.29 -19.01 1.45
CA GLU A 337 -6.31 -20.05 0.41
C GLU A 337 -6.27 -21.46 1.01
N ASN A 338 -5.39 -21.74 1.98
CA ASN A 338 -5.15 -23.11 2.46
C ASN A 338 -5.98 -23.48 3.70
N ILE A 339 -6.34 -22.50 4.54
CA ILE A 339 -7.11 -22.77 5.77
C ILE A 339 -8.60 -22.50 5.55
N TRP A 340 -8.94 -21.42 4.83
CA TRP A 340 -10.32 -21.03 4.56
C TRP A 340 -10.82 -21.37 3.14
N ASN A 341 -9.97 -21.93 2.27
CA ASN A 341 -10.31 -22.31 0.88
C ASN A 341 -10.86 -21.15 0.03
N SER A 342 -10.43 -19.91 0.33
CA SER A 342 -10.88 -18.69 -0.34
C SER A 342 -12.40 -18.50 -0.35
N GLN A 343 -13.08 -18.99 0.70
CA GLN A 343 -14.54 -18.94 0.82
C GLN A 343 -14.98 -18.44 2.20
N SER A 344 -16.08 -17.69 2.23
CA SER A 344 -16.73 -17.33 3.49
C SER A 344 -17.18 -18.58 4.24
N ALA A 345 -17.09 -18.54 5.57
CA ALA A 345 -17.46 -19.68 6.39
C ALA A 345 -18.96 -20.00 6.35
N LEU A 346 -19.81 -18.99 6.15
CA LEU A 346 -21.27 -19.11 6.22
C LEU A 346 -21.91 -19.30 4.83
N SER A 347 -21.76 -18.32 3.93
CA SER A 347 -22.34 -18.38 2.56
C SER A 347 -21.52 -19.14 1.52
N ALA A 348 -20.28 -19.56 1.84
CA ALA A 348 -19.31 -20.10 0.88
C ALA A 348 -19.03 -19.15 -0.31
N CYS A 349 -19.21 -17.84 -0.11
CA CYS A 349 -18.90 -16.80 -1.10
C CYS A 349 -17.38 -16.77 -1.36
N SER A 350 -16.98 -16.79 -2.62
CA SER A 350 -15.58 -16.77 -3.05
C SER A 350 -15.09 -15.42 -3.57
N ASP A 351 -15.92 -14.36 -3.46
CA ASP A 351 -15.53 -13.01 -3.88
C ASP A 351 -14.58 -12.37 -2.86
N LEU A 352 -13.28 -12.44 -3.12
CA LEU A 352 -12.23 -11.87 -2.28
C LEU A 352 -12.41 -10.37 -1.96
N TYR A 353 -13.17 -9.59 -2.76
CA TYR A 353 -13.41 -8.17 -2.46
C TYR A 353 -14.44 -7.93 -1.36
N ASP A 354 -15.31 -8.91 -1.15
CA ASP A 354 -16.35 -8.87 -0.14
C ASP A 354 -15.96 -9.64 1.13
N LEU A 355 -14.90 -10.46 1.04
CA LEU A 355 -14.38 -11.20 2.18
C LEU A 355 -13.57 -10.31 3.13
N VAL A 356 -13.78 -10.52 4.41
CA VAL A 356 -13.08 -9.88 5.53
C VAL A 356 -12.76 -10.91 6.61
N MET A 357 -11.66 -10.67 7.32
CA MET A 357 -11.30 -11.48 8.49
C MET A 357 -11.67 -10.72 9.76
N VAL A 358 -12.36 -11.40 10.67
CA VAL A 358 -12.72 -10.86 11.98
C VAL A 358 -12.40 -11.85 13.09
N ARG A 359 -12.36 -11.38 14.33
CA ARG A 359 -12.22 -12.23 15.53
C ARG A 359 -13.35 -13.25 15.56
N TRP A 360 -13.02 -14.52 15.83
CA TRP A 360 -14.03 -15.54 16.06
C TRP A 360 -14.68 -15.37 17.44
N ASP A 361 -13.85 -15.26 18.47
CA ASP A 361 -14.26 -14.87 19.81
C ASP A 361 -13.75 -13.45 20.11
N LYS A 362 -14.69 -12.55 20.40
CA LYS A 362 -14.41 -11.13 20.69
C LYS A 362 -13.66 -10.93 21.99
N GLN A 363 -13.74 -11.87 22.93
CA GLN A 363 -13.08 -11.76 24.23
C GLN A 363 -11.57 -11.85 24.13
N TYR A 364 -11.07 -12.46 23.06
CA TYR A 364 -9.64 -12.65 22.82
C TYR A 364 -9.16 -11.76 21.68
N GLU A 365 -7.88 -11.40 21.71
CA GLU A 365 -7.26 -10.69 20.60
C GLU A 365 -7.33 -11.50 19.31
N TRP A 366 -7.26 -10.82 18.17
CA TRP A 366 -7.19 -11.52 16.90
C TRP A 366 -5.90 -12.32 16.79
N SER A 367 -6.03 -13.56 16.32
CA SER A 367 -4.92 -14.41 15.96
C SER A 367 -5.33 -15.34 14.82
N PRO A 368 -4.38 -15.96 14.10
CA PRO A 368 -4.72 -16.92 13.05
C PRO A 368 -5.58 -18.11 13.54
N TRP A 369 -5.57 -18.40 14.85
CA TRP A 369 -6.39 -19.42 15.51
C TRP A 369 -7.57 -18.84 16.32
N ASN A 370 -7.85 -17.54 16.18
CA ASN A 370 -9.06 -16.86 16.68
C ASN A 370 -9.63 -15.94 15.58
N THR A 371 -9.79 -16.49 14.38
CA THR A 371 -10.23 -15.73 13.21
C THR A 371 -11.35 -16.45 12.48
N ILE A 372 -12.19 -15.71 11.77
CA ILE A 372 -13.15 -16.27 10.82
C ILE A 372 -13.16 -15.43 9.54
N LEU A 373 -13.23 -16.09 8.38
CA LEU A 373 -13.35 -15.45 7.08
C LEU A 373 -14.84 -15.38 6.71
N LEU A 374 -15.37 -14.16 6.54
CA LEU A 374 -16.79 -13.88 6.32
C LEU A 374 -16.95 -12.82 5.23
N THR A 375 -18.14 -12.69 4.66
CA THR A 375 -18.47 -11.48 3.89
C THR A 375 -18.62 -10.28 4.84
N LYS A 376 -18.59 -9.04 4.32
CA LYS A 376 -18.77 -7.84 5.15
C LYS A 376 -20.08 -7.86 5.95
N GLU A 377 -21.16 -8.28 5.32
CA GLU A 377 -22.48 -8.38 5.95
C GLU A 377 -22.53 -9.48 7.02
N GLU A 378 -21.92 -10.62 6.73
CA GLU A 378 -21.79 -11.72 7.68
C GLU A 378 -20.92 -11.31 8.88
N ALA A 379 -19.85 -10.57 8.64
CA ALA A 379 -19.00 -10.03 9.68
C ALA A 379 -19.75 -9.05 10.57
N ASP A 380 -20.52 -8.12 10.01
CA ASP A 380 -21.36 -7.19 10.79
C ASP A 380 -22.42 -7.91 11.62
N ALA A 381 -22.98 -9.00 11.11
CA ALA A 381 -23.90 -9.85 11.85
C ALA A 381 -23.19 -10.62 12.98
N HIS A 382 -22.04 -11.23 12.68
CA HIS A 382 -21.20 -11.95 13.65
C HIS A 382 -20.73 -11.02 14.78
N LEU A 383 -20.33 -9.80 14.45
CA LEU A 383 -19.94 -8.77 15.40
C LEU A 383 -21.09 -8.26 16.28
N LYS A 384 -22.35 -8.65 16.04
CA LYS A 384 -23.48 -8.39 16.96
C LYS A 384 -23.79 -9.58 17.87
N VAL A 385 -23.19 -10.74 17.64
CA VAL A 385 -23.42 -11.96 18.42
C VAL A 385 -22.70 -11.87 19.77
N CYS A 386 -23.40 -12.17 20.87
CA CYS A 386 -22.81 -12.19 22.21
C CYS A 386 -22.38 -13.58 22.67
N ASN A 387 -23.04 -14.65 22.22
CA ASN A 387 -22.77 -16.02 22.65
C ASN A 387 -22.66 -16.97 21.45
N LEU A 388 -21.43 -17.36 21.10
CA LEU A 388 -21.15 -18.23 19.94
C LEU A 388 -21.86 -19.59 20.04
N GLN A 389 -21.84 -20.22 21.23
CA GLN A 389 -22.43 -21.54 21.48
C GLN A 389 -23.97 -21.57 21.37
N LYS A 390 -24.63 -20.41 21.51
CA LYS A 390 -26.09 -20.30 21.38
C LYS A 390 -26.51 -19.94 19.95
N THR A 391 -25.63 -19.29 19.19
CA THR A 391 -25.95 -18.77 17.86
C THR A 391 -25.52 -19.72 16.75
N TYR A 392 -24.38 -20.41 16.91
CA TYR A 392 -23.88 -21.36 15.92
C TYR A 392 -24.14 -22.80 16.37
N GLU A 393 -24.47 -23.65 15.40
CA GLU A 393 -24.64 -25.08 15.65
C GLU A 393 -23.30 -25.76 15.97
N THR A 394 -23.32 -26.75 16.86
CA THR A 394 -22.12 -27.51 17.29
C THR A 394 -21.28 -28.05 16.14
N PRO A 395 -21.84 -28.63 15.05
CA PRO A 395 -21.03 -29.11 13.92
C PRO A 395 -20.31 -27.99 13.16
N PHE A 396 -20.83 -26.77 13.20
CA PHE A 396 -20.16 -25.60 12.61
C PHE A 396 -18.99 -25.15 13.48
N ILE A 397 -19.20 -25.03 14.79
CA ILE A 397 -18.14 -24.68 15.76
C ILE A 397 -16.96 -25.65 15.63
N TYR A 398 -17.24 -26.96 15.61
CA TYR A 398 -16.20 -27.98 15.45
C TYR A 398 -15.40 -27.82 14.15
N ARG A 399 -16.06 -27.47 13.04
CA ARG A 399 -15.37 -27.20 11.76
C ARG A 399 -14.45 -25.98 11.85
N ILE A 400 -14.87 -24.93 12.57
CA ILE A 400 -14.05 -23.74 12.80
C ILE A 400 -12.84 -24.08 13.68
N GLU A 401 -13.04 -24.83 14.77
CA GLU A 401 -11.96 -25.28 15.66
C GLU A 401 -10.92 -26.11 14.90
N GLN A 402 -11.34 -27.01 13.99
CA GLN A 402 -10.41 -27.76 13.15
C GLN A 402 -9.54 -26.85 12.27
N ARG A 403 -10.12 -25.78 11.70
CA ARG A 403 -9.37 -24.79 10.93
C ARG A 403 -8.39 -24.01 11.82
N HIS A 404 -8.81 -23.63 13.03
CA HIS A 404 -7.94 -22.97 14.01
C HIS A 404 -6.79 -23.85 14.45
N ILE A 405 -6.99 -25.16 14.64
CA ILE A 405 -5.91 -26.11 14.95
C ILE A 405 -4.88 -26.15 13.81
N ARG A 406 -5.34 -26.20 12.54
CA ARG A 406 -4.43 -26.13 11.38
C ARG A 406 -3.65 -24.82 11.35
N ALA A 407 -4.33 -23.70 11.61
CA ALA A 407 -3.69 -22.39 11.69
C ALA A 407 -2.63 -22.36 12.80
N LYS A 408 -2.95 -22.85 14.00
CA LYS A 408 -2.03 -22.89 15.14
C LYS A 408 -0.76 -23.69 14.85
N ASN A 409 -0.88 -24.78 14.09
CA ASN A 409 0.27 -25.59 13.69
C ASN A 409 1.19 -24.84 12.70
N TYR A 410 0.61 -24.16 11.71
CA TYR A 410 1.39 -23.39 10.74
C TYR A 410 2.04 -22.14 11.37
N PHE A 411 1.30 -21.44 12.23
CA PHE A 411 1.69 -20.19 12.87
C PHE A 411 2.33 -20.37 14.26
N ALA A 412 2.88 -21.55 14.55
CA ALA A 412 3.36 -21.92 15.88
C ALA A 412 4.47 -21.01 16.46
N GLN A 413 5.16 -20.23 15.62
CA GLN A 413 6.22 -19.31 16.07
C GLN A 413 5.68 -17.93 16.51
N ILE A 414 4.47 -17.55 16.09
CA ILE A 414 3.87 -16.24 16.41
C ILE A 414 3.75 -15.99 17.93
N PRO A 415 3.27 -16.94 18.76
CA PRO A 415 3.17 -16.72 20.21
C PRO A 415 4.51 -16.43 20.88
N ALA A 416 5.59 -17.09 20.42
CA ALA A 416 6.92 -16.81 20.92
C ALA A 416 7.34 -15.38 20.57
N MET A 417 7.13 -14.96 19.32
CA MET A 417 7.45 -13.60 18.85
C MET A 417 6.63 -12.50 19.56
N SER A 418 5.33 -12.72 19.79
CA SER A 418 4.47 -11.75 20.47
C SER A 418 4.93 -11.51 21.91
N SER A 419 5.36 -12.54 22.62
CA SER A 419 5.87 -12.42 23.99
C SER A 419 7.08 -11.48 24.11
N PHE A 420 7.97 -11.45 23.10
CA PHE A 420 9.09 -10.51 23.04
C PHE A 420 8.61 -9.06 22.81
N LEU A 421 7.57 -8.85 22.00
CA LEU A 421 7.01 -7.51 21.75
C LEU A 421 6.32 -6.92 23.00
N HIS A 422 5.67 -7.74 23.82
CA HIS A 422 5.12 -7.28 25.10
C HIS A 422 6.22 -6.95 26.12
N ARG A 423 7.31 -7.74 26.15
CA ARG A 423 8.43 -7.51 27.06
C ARG A 423 9.21 -6.22 26.75
N SER A 424 9.45 -5.93 25.48
CA SER A 424 10.15 -4.71 25.04
C SER A 424 9.36 -3.43 25.32
N ASN A 425 8.03 -3.46 25.18
CA ASN A 425 7.18 -2.31 25.53
C ASN A 425 7.19 -2.02 27.04
N ASN A 426 7.17 -3.05 27.88
CA ASN A 426 7.22 -2.86 29.33
C ASN A 426 8.57 -2.27 29.78
N GLN A 427 9.67 -2.61 29.11
CA GLN A 427 10.98 -1.99 29.34
C GLN A 427 11.06 -0.55 28.80
N ALA A 428 10.47 -0.26 27.64
CA ALA A 428 10.41 1.09 27.08
C ALA A 428 9.57 2.04 27.94
N ASN A 429 8.40 1.58 28.40
CA ASN A 429 7.53 2.35 29.30
C ASN A 429 8.16 2.52 30.69
N ALA A 430 8.88 1.52 31.22
CA ALA A 430 9.60 1.69 32.50
C ALA A 430 10.74 2.72 32.43
N ASN A 431 11.31 2.96 31.25
CA ASN A 431 12.35 3.96 31.02
C ASN A 431 11.80 5.35 30.68
N SER A 432 10.50 5.51 30.38
CA SER A 432 9.87 6.82 30.18
C SER A 432 9.37 7.48 31.47
N TYR A 433 9.39 6.74 32.59
CA TYR A 433 9.06 7.24 33.93
C TYR A 433 10.30 7.42 34.82
N LYS A 434 11.49 7.45 34.22
CA LYS A 434 12.76 7.88 34.82
C LYS A 434 13.30 9.04 33.99
#